data_AF-A0A9R1RSV9-F1
#
_entry.id   AF-A0A9R1RSV9-F1
#
_cell.length_a   1.000
_cell.length_b   1.000
_cell.length_c   1.000
_cell.angle_alpha   90.00
_cell.angle_beta   90.00
_cell.angle_gamma   90.00
#
_symmetry.space_group_name_H-M   'P 1'
#
loop_
_entity.id
_entity.type
_entity.pdbx_description
1 polymer ?
#
loop_
_entity_poly.entity_id
_entity_poly.type
_entity_poly.pdbx_seq_one_letter_code
_entity_poly.pdbx_strand_id
1 'polypeptide(L)'
;MHHVVLTPKMSGRFYFIFGEPIETKRREKELRDKEKAQHIYLHVKSEVESCIKYLKRRGEDPYRSTLSSLLYQAAHGSDAEIPTFEP
;
A
#
# COMPACT_ATOMS: atom_id res chain seq x y z
N MET A 1 2.01 44.33 3.31
CA MET A 1 1.00 43.26 3.17
C MET A 1 1.75 41.99 2.78
N HIS A 2 1.90 41.02 3.69
CA HIS A 2 2.49 39.71 3.37
C HIS A 2 1.34 38.73 3.16
N HIS A 3 1.17 38.26 1.92
CA HIS A 3 0.22 37.20 1.61
C HIS A 3 0.81 35.88 2.08
N VAL A 4 0.37 35.40 3.26
CA VAL A 4 0.64 34.03 3.68
C VAL A 4 -0.24 33.12 2.83
N VAL A 5 0.34 32.54 1.78
CA VAL A 5 -0.32 31.47 1.03
C VAL A 5 -0.26 30.22 1.91
N LEU A 6 -1.35 29.93 2.63
CA LEU A 6 -1.56 28.61 3.22
C LEU A 6 -1.82 27.64 2.06
N THR A 7 -0.79 26.96 1.60
CA THR A 7 -1.00 25.76 0.79
C THR A 7 -1.40 24.64 1.75
N PRO A 8 -2.66 24.17 1.75
CA PRO A 8 -3.03 23.04 2.58
C PRO A 8 -2.13 21.86 2.21
N LYS A 9 -1.52 21.21 3.21
CA LYS A 9 -0.85 19.92 3.00
C LYS A 9 -1.93 18.91 2.65
N MET A 10 -2.21 18.76 1.35
CA MET A 10 -3.20 17.79 0.88
C MET A 10 -2.63 16.39 1.11
N SER A 11 -3.19 15.66 2.07
CA SER A 11 -2.88 14.26 2.28
C SER A 11 -3.31 13.47 1.03
N GLY A 12 -2.36 12.87 0.33
CA GLY A 12 -2.69 11.96 -0.78
C GLY A 12 -3.34 10.67 -0.30
N ARG A 13 -3.81 9.84 -1.24
CA ARG A 13 -4.34 8.50 -0.98
C ARG A 13 -3.35 7.63 -0.20
N PHE A 14 -3.84 6.85 0.75
CA PHE A 14 -3.09 5.78 1.41
C PHE A 14 -3.16 4.49 0.60
N TYR A 15 -2.06 3.78 0.49
CA TYR A 15 -1.97 2.51 -0.23
C TYR A 15 -1.54 1.42 0.73
N PHE A 16 -2.33 0.34 0.78
CA PHE A 16 -2.07 -0.84 1.58
C PHE A 16 -2.22 -2.07 0.70
N ILE A 17 -1.31 -3.02 0.85
CA ILE A 17 -1.43 -4.36 0.28
C ILE A 17 -1.11 -5.34 1.40
N PHE A 18 -1.96 -6.37 1.53
CA PHE A 18 -1.76 -7.45 2.48
C PHE A 18 -1.36 -8.69 1.71
N GLY A 19 -0.23 -9.28 2.09
CA GLY A 19 0.20 -10.58 1.57
C GLY A 19 -0.60 -11.72 2.19
N GLU A 20 -0.24 -12.95 1.82
CA GLU A 20 -0.86 -14.14 2.39
C GLU A 20 -0.56 -14.27 3.89
N PRO A 21 -1.51 -14.76 4.71
CA PRO A 21 -1.26 -14.99 6.13
C PRO A 21 -0.19 -16.07 6.35
N ILE A 22 0.75 -15.79 7.24
CA ILE A 22 1.82 -16.75 7.60
C ILE A 22 1.36 -17.59 8.79
N GLU A 23 0.95 -18.84 8.52
CA GLU A 23 0.52 -19.76 9.57
C GLU A 23 1.69 -20.27 10.43
N THR A 24 1.79 -19.77 11.67
CA THR A 24 2.84 -20.18 12.62
C THR A 24 2.37 -21.19 13.67
N LYS A 25 1.07 -21.26 13.96
CA LYS A 25 0.49 -22.07 15.06
C LYS A 25 0.77 -23.58 14.97
N ARG A 26 1.02 -24.12 13.78
CA ARG A 26 1.36 -25.56 13.58
C ARG A 26 2.84 -25.82 13.33
N ARG A 27 3.66 -24.76 13.26
CA ARG A 27 5.09 -24.82 12.89
C ARG A 27 6.02 -24.54 14.07
N GLU A 28 5.52 -24.61 15.30
CA GLU A 28 6.29 -24.25 16.51
C GLU A 28 7.61 -25.01 16.66
N LYS A 29 7.65 -26.29 16.25
CA LYS A 29 8.87 -27.10 16.25
C LYS A 29 9.86 -26.67 15.17
N GLU A 30 9.37 -26.28 13.99
CA GLU A 30 10.19 -25.77 12.89
C GLU A 30 10.75 -24.39 13.20
N LEU A 31 10.01 -23.54 13.92
CA LEU A 31 10.48 -22.23 14.36
C LEU A 31 11.57 -22.29 15.44
N ARG A 32 11.70 -23.41 16.15
CA ARG A 32 12.78 -23.64 17.13
C ARG A 32 14.07 -24.14 16.48
N ASP A 33 13.98 -24.65 15.26
CA ASP A 33 15.13 -25.03 14.44
C ASP A 33 15.63 -23.80 13.69
N LYS A 34 16.90 -23.46 13.88
CA LYS A 34 17.49 -22.22 13.34
C LYS A 34 17.46 -22.18 11.81
N GLU A 35 17.75 -23.30 11.15
CA GLU A 35 17.81 -23.35 9.69
C GLU A 35 16.40 -23.24 9.11
N LYS A 36 15.44 -23.99 9.66
CA LYS A 36 14.04 -23.92 9.22
C LYS A 36 13.40 -22.56 9.48
N ALA A 37 13.68 -21.95 10.64
CA ALA A 37 13.23 -20.59 10.93
C ALA A 37 13.83 -19.56 9.96
N GLN A 38 15.09 -19.73 9.57
CA GLN A 38 15.74 -18.88 8.57
C GLN A 38 15.08 -19.01 7.19
N HIS A 39 14.69 -20.22 6.78
CA HIS A 39 13.94 -20.42 5.53
C HIS A 39 12.60 -19.69 5.53
N ILE A 40 11.82 -19.82 6.63
CA ILE A 40 10.54 -19.11 6.78
C ILE A 40 10.76 -17.59 6.75
N TYR A 41 11.77 -17.09 7.46
CA TYR A 41 12.10 -15.66 7.47
C TYR A 41 12.42 -15.13 6.06
N LEU A 42 13.26 -15.83 5.29
CA LEU A 42 13.63 -15.40 3.94
C LEU A 42 12.43 -15.37 2.99
N HIS A 43 11.53 -16.36 3.11
CA HIS A 43 10.30 -16.39 2.35
C HIS A 43 9.42 -15.17 2.68
N VAL A 44 9.12 -14.93 3.96
CA VAL A 44 8.32 -13.78 4.41
C VAL A 44 8.95 -12.45 3.97
N LYS A 45 10.28 -12.34 4.10
CA LYS A 45 11.02 -11.15 3.66
C LYS A 45 10.79 -10.90 2.17
N SER A 46 10.86 -11.93 1.33
CA SER A 46 10.66 -11.80 -0.12
C SER A 46 9.24 -11.33 -0.48
N GLU A 47 8.23 -11.80 0.25
CA GLU A 47 6.83 -11.38 0.06
C GLU A 47 6.63 -9.91 0.43
N VAL A 48 7.21 -9.48 1.55
CA VAL A 48 7.17 -8.07 1.99
C VAL A 48 7.90 -7.17 0.99
N GLU A 49 9.05 -7.59 0.48
CA GLU A 49 9.78 -6.86 -0.55
C GLU A 49 8.97 -6.71 -1.86
N SER A 50 8.26 -7.78 -2.26
CA SER A 50 7.34 -7.74 -3.40
C SER A 50 6.20 -6.74 -3.18
N CYS A 51 5.56 -6.79 -2.01
CA CYS A 51 4.51 -5.84 -1.62
C CYS A 51 5.00 -4.39 -1.65
N ILE A 52 6.20 -4.11 -1.11
CA ILE A 52 6.80 -2.78 -1.14
C ILE A 52 7.09 -2.34 -2.58
N LYS A 53 7.59 -3.24 -3.43
CA LYS A 53 7.85 -2.95 -4.85
C LYS A 53 6.56 -2.58 -5.57
N TYR A 54 5.47 -3.31 -5.32
CA TYR A 54 4.15 -2.97 -5.84
C TYR A 54 3.71 -1.58 -5.37
N LEU A 55 3.78 -1.29 -4.07
CA LEU A 55 3.37 0.01 -3.52
C LEU A 55 4.20 1.20 -4.03
N LYS A 56 5.45 0.98 -4.48
CA LYS A 56 6.25 2.04 -5.10
C LYS A 56 5.65 2.55 -6.43
N ARG A 57 4.85 1.73 -7.12
CA ARG A 57 4.10 2.13 -8.33
C ARG A 57 3.02 3.18 -8.06
N ARG A 58 2.72 3.51 -6.80
CA ARG A 58 1.81 4.61 -6.42
C ARG A 58 2.12 5.96 -7.06
N GLY A 59 3.34 6.16 -7.57
CA GLY A 59 3.69 7.35 -8.35
C GLY A 59 2.95 7.45 -9.68
N GLU A 60 2.53 6.32 -10.23
CA GLU A 60 1.80 6.16 -11.50
C GLU A 60 0.29 6.38 -11.34
N ASP A 61 -0.24 6.48 -10.11
CA ASP A 61 -1.69 6.65 -9.87
C ASP A 61 -2.16 8.04 -10.35
N PRO A 62 -3.01 8.15 -11.39
CA PRO A 62 -3.51 9.43 -11.90
C PRO A 62 -4.44 10.14 -10.92
N TYR A 63 -5.03 9.39 -9.98
CA TYR A 63 -5.94 9.87 -8.95
C TYR A 63 -5.25 10.06 -7.59
N ARG A 64 -3.91 9.99 -7.53
CA ARG A 64 -3.13 10.15 -6.29
C ARG A 64 -3.44 11.44 -5.52
N SER A 65 -3.77 12.51 -6.26
CA SER A 65 -4.11 13.81 -5.67
C SER A 65 -5.57 13.88 -5.25
N THR A 66 -5.84 14.59 -4.16
CA THR A 66 -7.21 14.83 -3.68
C THR A 66 -8.08 15.56 -4.71
N LEU A 67 -7.48 16.44 -5.51
CA LEU A 67 -8.19 17.17 -6.56
C LEU A 67 -8.61 16.24 -7.70
N SER A 68 -7.71 15.38 -8.20
CA SER A 68 -8.06 14.44 -9.28
C SER A 68 -9.09 13.40 -8.81
N SER A 69 -8.99 12.94 -7.56
CA SER A 69 -10.02 12.11 -6.92
C SER A 69 -11.39 12.81 -6.88
N LEU A 70 -11.44 14.07 -6.45
CA LEU A 70 -12.68 14.84 -6.35
C LEU A 70 -13.33 15.10 -7.72
N LEU A 71 -12.52 15.42 -8.74
CA LEU A 71 -13.00 15.61 -10.10
C LEU A 71 -13.59 14.31 -10.67
N TYR A 72 -12.95 13.17 -10.38
CA TYR A 72 -13.47 11.87 -10.80
C TYR A 72 -14.84 11.57 -10.18
N GLN A 73 -14.97 11.77 -8.87
CA GLN A 73 -16.25 11.59 -8.16
C GLN A 73 -17.32 12.59 -8.62
N ALA A 74 -16.96 13.84 -8.91
CA ALA A 74 -17.91 14.81 -9.46
C ALA A 74 -18.47 14.37 -10.83
N ALA A 75 -17.66 13.70 -11.65
CA ALA A 75 -18.07 13.20 -12.96
C ALA A 75 -18.80 11.83 -12.91
N HIS A 76 -18.49 10.97 -11.94
CA HIS A 76 -18.97 9.58 -11.89
C HIS A 76 -19.93 9.27 -10.73
N GLY A 77 -20.17 10.24 -9.84
CA GLY A 77 -20.99 10.10 -8.63
C GLY A 77 -20.17 10.17 -7.35
N SER A 78 -20.76 10.69 -6.27
CA SER A 78 -20.08 10.87 -4.97
C SER A 78 -19.56 9.56 -4.38
N ASP A 79 -20.27 8.46 -4.64
CA ASP A 79 -19.93 7.12 -4.15
C ASP A 79 -19.12 6.29 -5.15
N ALA A 80 -18.66 6.90 -6.25
CA ALA A 80 -17.88 6.20 -7.26
C ALA A 80 -16.55 5.71 -6.67
N GLU A 81 -16.25 4.43 -6.87
CA GLU A 81 -14.94 3.87 -6.56
C GLU A 81 -13.90 4.48 -7.51
N ILE A 82 -12.95 5.22 -6.93
CA ILE A 82 -11.90 5.88 -7.69
C ILE A 82 -10.87 4.82 -8.11
N PRO A 83 -10.61 4.63 -9.42
CA PRO A 83 -9.64 3.66 -9.91
C PRO A 83 -8.25 3.89 -9.31
N THR A 84 -7.41 2.86 -9.34
CA THR A 84 -5.99 2.94 -9.01
C THR A 84 -5.17 2.20 -10.07
N PHE A 85 -3.84 2.16 -9.92
CA PHE A 85 -2.99 1.41 -10.85
C PHE A 85 -3.30 -0.09 -10.79
N GLU A 86 -3.14 -0.78 -11.92
CA GLU A 86 -3.47 -2.21 -11.98
C GLU A 86 -2.56 -3.07 -11.08
N PRO A 87 -3.10 -4.14 -10.46
CA PRO A 87 -2.34 -5.14 -9.69
C PRO A 87 -1.12 -5.68 -10.44
#